data_AF-A0A968FXX3-F1
#
_entry.id   AF-A0A968FXX3-F1
#
_cell.length_a   1.000
_cell.length_b   1.000
_cell.length_c   1.000
_cell.angle_alpha   90.00
_cell.angle_beta   90.00
_cell.angle_gamma   90.00
#
_symmetry.space_group_name_H-M   'P 1'
#
loop_
_entity.id
_entity.type
_entity.pdbx_description
1 polymer ?
#
loop_
_entity_poly.entity_id
_entity_poly.type
_entity_poly.pdbx_seq_one_letter_code
_entity_poly.pdbx_strand_id
1 'polypeptide(L)' 'MQRYRFDVDAVHEKKRLDVFLAEVQTELTRSRLRKLIDQERVTVNGSPCRAGTRLRAGDQV' A
#
# COMPACT_ATOMS: atom_id res chain seq x y z
N MET A 1 10.36 -15.56 0.75
CA MET A 1 9.39 -14.57 0.25
C MET A 1 9.87 -13.19 0.68
N GLN A 2 10.01 -12.23 -0.23
CA GLN A 2 10.36 -10.86 0.16
C GLN A 2 9.15 -10.17 0.80
N ARG A 3 9.39 -9.42 1.87
CA ARG A 3 8.41 -8.59 2.55
C ARG A 3 8.87 -7.16 2.42
N TYR A 4 8.00 -6.31 1.89
CA TYR A 4 8.25 -4.88 1.79
C TYR A 4 7.55 -4.19 2.95
N ARG A 5 8.15 -3.10 3.43
CA ARG A 5 7.58 -2.23 4.46
C ARG A 5 7.80 -0.79 4.01
N PHE A 6 6.73 -0.01 4.01
CA PHE A 6 6.76 1.39 3.59
C PHE A 6 6.09 2.25 4.66
N ASP A 7 6.75 3.33 5.03
CA ASP A 7 6.20 4.33 5.94
C ASP A 7 5.57 5.46 5.12
N VAL A 8 4.36 5.85 5.49
CA VAL A 8 3.59 6.88 4.78
C VAL A 8 3.97 8.24 5.34
N ASP A 9 4.71 9.03 4.56
CA ASP A 9 5.03 10.42 4.90
C ASP A 9 3.85 11.38 4.67
N ALA A 10 3.97 12.61 5.17
CA ALA A 10 2.99 13.68 4.95
C ALA A 10 2.72 13.97 3.46
N VAL A 11 3.69 13.73 2.57
CA VAL A 11 3.54 13.87 1.12
C VAL A 11 2.59 12.81 0.52
N HIS A 12 2.48 11.66 1.17
CA HIS A 12 1.62 10.56 0.79
C HIS A 12 0.31 10.53 1.59
N GLU A 13 0.09 11.52 2.46
CA GLU A 13 -1.14 11.67 3.22
C GLU A 13 -2.35 11.78 2.27
N LYS A 14 -3.45 11.11 2.62
CA LYS A 14 -4.71 11.05 1.87
C LYS A 14 -4.61 10.37 0.50
N LYS A 15 -3.44 9.86 0.09
CA LYS A 15 -3.33 9.02 -1.11
C LYS A 15 -4.03 7.68 -0.87
N ARG A 16 -4.53 7.08 -1.96
CA ARG A 16 -5.07 5.72 -1.90
C ARG A 16 -3.91 4.73 -1.81
N LEU A 17 -4.13 3.64 -1.07
CA LEU A 17 -3.17 2.53 -0.93
C LEU A 17 -2.67 2.01 -2.28
N ASP A 18 -3.56 1.87 -3.27
CA ASP A 18 -3.18 1.39 -4.60
C ASP A 18 -2.34 2.39 -5.42
N VAL A 19 -2.51 3.69 -5.18
CA VAL A 19 -1.69 4.74 -5.80
C VAL A 19 -0.33 4.80 -5.12
N PHE A 20 -0.30 4.82 -3.79
CA PHE A 20 0.92 4.84 -3.00
C PHE A 20 1.82 3.65 -3.36
N LEU A 21 1.28 2.43 -3.35
CA LEU A 21 2.03 1.23 -3.72
C LEU A 21 2.54 1.28 -5.16
N ALA A 22 1.79 1.86 -6.10
CA ALA A 22 2.25 1.99 -7.47
C ALA A 22 3.38 3.02 -7.64
N GLU A 23 3.48 4.01 -6.74
CA GLU A 23 4.57 4.98 -6.72
C GLU A 23 5.84 4.40 -6.06
N VAL A 24 5.70 3.73 -4.91
CA VAL A 24 6.85 3.20 -4.14
C VAL A 24 7.35 1.86 -4.65
N GLN A 25 6.49 1.05 -5.28
CA GLN A 25 6.83 -0.27 -5.80
C GLN A 25 6.76 -0.27 -7.33
N THR A 26 7.89 0.04 -7.94
CA THR A 26 8.06 0.11 -9.41
C THR A 26 8.31 -1.26 -10.05
N GLU A 27 8.68 -2.28 -9.26
CA GLU A 27 8.91 -3.64 -9.79
C GLU A 27 7.61 -4.41 -10.06
N LEU A 28 6.51 -4.05 -9.37
CA LEU A 28 5.22 -4.70 -9.52
C LEU A 28 4.26 -3.85 -10.35
N THR A 29 3.56 -4.50 -11.27
CA THR A 29 2.50 -3.83 -12.02
C THR A 29 1.31 -3.49 -11.12
N ARG A 30 0.57 -2.44 -11.48
CA ARG A 30 -0.65 -2.02 -10.75
C ARG A 30 -1.67 -3.17 -10.60
N SER A 31 -1.81 -4.03 -11.60
CA SER A 31 -2.71 -5.18 -11.54
C SER A 31 -2.23 -6.26 -10.56
N ARG A 32 -0.92 -6.44 -10.42
CA ARG A 32 -0.33 -7.37 -9.45
C ARG A 32 -0.43 -6.83 -8.02
N LEU A 33 -0.19 -5.54 -7.82
CA LEU A 33 -0.45 -4.86 -6.55
C LEU A 33 -1.92 -4.99 -6.14
N ARG A 34 -2.85 -4.76 -7.08
CA ARG A 34 -4.29 -4.93 -6.84
C ARG A 34 -4.62 -6.36 -6.37
N LYS A 35 -4.10 -7.39 -7.04
CA LYS A 35 -4.29 -8.79 -6.63
C LYS A 35 -3.74 -9.06 -5.23
N LEU A 36 -2.58 -8.51 -4.87
CA LEU A 36 -2.02 -8.69 -3.53
C LEU A 36 -2.90 -8.06 -2.45
N ILE A 37 -3.44 -6.86 -2.72
CA ILE A 37 -4.36 -6.18 -1.81
C ILE A 37 -5.66 -6.97 -1.68
N ASP A 38 -6.25 -7.43 -2.79
CA ASP A 38 -7.48 -8.22 -2.81
C ASP A 38 -7.29 -9.61 -2.15
N GLN A 39 -6.05 -10.13 -2.13
CA GLN A 39 -5.65 -11.35 -1.41
C GLN A 39 -5.28 -11.11 0.06
N GLU A 40 -5.52 -9.90 0.59
CA GLU A 40 -5.18 -9.52 1.97
C GLU A 40 -3.69 -9.68 2.32
N ARG A 41 -2.82 -9.65 1.30
CA ARG A 41 -1.36 -9.75 1.45
C ARG A 41 -0.70 -8.41 1.74
N VAL A 42 -1.48 -7.34 1.76
CA VAL A 42 -1.09 -5.97 2.08
C VAL A 42 -1.85 -5.54 3.32
N THR A 43 -1.13 -5.03 4.31
CA THR A 43 -1.69 -4.62 5.59
C THR A 43 -1.27 -3.20 5.90
N VAL A 44 -2.20 -2.34 6.31
CA VAL A 44 -1.88 -1.02 6.83
C VAL A 44 -1.98 -1.09 8.36
N ASN A 45 -0.92 -0.73 9.06
CA ASN A 45 -0.79 -0.84 10.52
C ASN A 45 -1.16 -2.24 11.05
N GLY A 46 -0.79 -3.29 10.29
CA GLY A 46 -1.06 -4.68 10.63
C GLY A 46 -2.48 -5.18 10.32
N SER A 47 -3.36 -4.35 9.75
CA SER A 47 -4.73 -4.73 9.35
C SER A 47 -4.88 -4.79 7.82
N PRO A 48 -5.47 -5.85 7.25
CA PRO A 48 -5.78 -5.92 5.83
C PRO A 48 -6.68 -4.75 5.40
N CYS A 49 -6.37 -4.17 4.24
CA CYS A 49 -7.06 -2.98 3.74
C CYS A 49 -7.42 -3.14 2.27
N ARG A 50 -8.43 -2.39 1.82
CA ARG A 50 -8.81 -2.36 0.40
C ARG A 50 -7.90 -1.42 -0.38
N ALA A 51 -7.78 -1.65 -1.69
CA ALA A 51 -6.99 -0.82 -2.60
C ALA A 51 -7.36 0.68 -2.55
N GLY A 52 -8.62 0.99 -2.30
CA GLY A 52 -9.12 2.37 -2.18
C GLY A 52 -8.96 3.00 -0.80
N THR A 53 -8.38 2.32 0.19
CA THR A 53 -8.15 2.87 1.53
C THR A 53 -7.26 4.10 1.43
N ARG A 54 -7.66 5.22 2.06
CA ARG A 54 -6.83 6.42 2.15
C ARG A 54 -5.83 6.28 3.29
N LEU A 55 -4.56 6.47 2.97
CA LEU A 55 -3.46 6.43 3.92
C LEU A 55 -3.35 7.74 4.68
N ARG A 56 -2.81 7.67 5.90
CA ARG A 56 -2.50 8.81 6.75
C ARG A 56 -0.99 8.87 6.97
N ALA A 57 -0.48 10.08 7.20
CA ALA A 57 0.91 10.24 7.60
C ALA A 57 1.17 9.46 8.90
N GLY A 58 2.23 8.66 8.93
CA GLY A 58 2.56 7.74 10.01
C GLY A 58 1.92 6.35 9.89
N ASP A 59 1.09 6.09 8.87
CA ASP A 59 0.66 4.73 8.55
C ASP A 59 1.85 3.90 8.04
N GLN A 60 1.82 2.61 8.35
CA GLN A 60 2.83 1.65 7.93
C GLN A 60 2.20 0.58 7.06
N VAL A 61 2.67 0.45 5.83
CA VAL A 61 2.17 -0.49 4.82
C VAL A 61 3.15 -1.65 4.63
#